data_AF-U9V6B4-F1
#
_entry.id   AF-U9V6B4-F1
#
_cell.length_a   1.000
_cell.length_b   1.000
_cell.length_c   1.000
_cell.angle_alpha   90.00
_cell.angle_beta   90.00
_cell.angle_gamma   90.00
#
_symmetry.space_group_name_H-M   'P 1'
#
loop_
_entity.id
_entity.type
_entity.pdbx_description
1 polymer ?
#
loop_
_entity_poly.entity_id
_entity_poly.type
_entity_poly.pdbx_seq_one_letter_code
_entity_poly.pdbx_strand_id
1 'polypeptide(L)'
;MQRKKYSTAITTLYQEIFGKRTEYSGPAIMGFYNDQIKESKPKRKIHRMSEIKEREFELFFQNKSNVTMSSYKVDSKTNLPILYLQDQKEALWTKFEETYPNGMKKTSFMARLAN
;
A
#
# COMPACT_ATOMS: atom_id res chain seq x y z
N MET A 1 11.27 19.41 -32.14
CA MET A 1 11.66 19.10 -30.76
C MET A 1 11.60 20.37 -29.92
N GLN A 2 10.79 20.43 -28.86
CA GLN A 2 10.76 21.58 -27.95
C GLN A 2 11.74 21.36 -26.80
N ARG A 3 12.72 22.26 -26.61
CA ARG A 3 13.65 22.24 -25.47
C ARG A 3 12.94 22.76 -24.22
N LYS A 4 12.77 21.94 -23.18
CA LYS A 4 12.38 22.40 -21.84
C LYS A 4 13.48 23.32 -21.30
N LYS A 5 13.13 24.56 -20.94
CA LYS A 5 14.05 25.53 -20.32
C LYS A 5 13.92 25.43 -18.80
N TYR A 6 15.03 25.27 -18.11
CA TYR A 6 15.10 25.20 -16.64
C TYR A 6 15.49 26.55 -16.04
N SER A 7 15.26 26.73 -14.74
CA SER A 7 15.63 27.95 -14.01
C SER A 7 17.14 28.17 -14.04
N THR A 8 17.56 29.39 -14.39
CA THR A 8 18.96 29.80 -14.51
C THR A 8 19.76 29.53 -13.24
N ALA A 9 19.16 29.76 -12.06
CA ALA A 9 19.82 29.56 -10.76
C ALA A 9 20.23 28.09 -10.52
N ILE A 10 19.41 27.14 -10.97
CA ILE A 10 19.72 25.71 -10.86
C ILE A 10 20.91 25.39 -11.76
N THR A 11 20.93 25.90 -13.00
CA THR A 11 22.05 25.61 -13.90
C THR A 11 23.37 26.24 -13.44
N THR A 12 23.34 27.44 -12.85
CA THR A 12 24.53 28.14 -12.36
C THR A 12 25.17 27.42 -11.18
N LEU A 13 24.37 26.99 -10.20
CA LEU A 13 24.89 26.29 -9.01
C LEU A 13 25.60 24.97 -9.39
N TYR A 14 25.02 24.21 -10.32
CA TYR A 14 25.64 22.95 -10.78
C TYR A 14 26.93 23.21 -11.58
N GLN A 15 27.00 24.29 -12.36
CA GLN A 15 28.23 24.66 -13.07
C GLN A 15 29.35 25.04 -12.10
N GLU A 16 29.03 25.70 -10.99
CA GLU A 16 29.99 26.07 -9.95
C GLU A 16 30.54 24.85 -9.22
N ILE A 17 29.67 23.90 -8.86
CA ILE A 17 30.08 22.67 -8.15
C ILE A 17 30.91 21.74 -9.03
N PHE A 18 30.57 21.62 -10.32
CA PHE A 18 31.16 20.59 -11.21
C PHE A 18 32.10 21.14 -12.30
N GLY A 19 32.31 22.46 -12.36
CA GLY A 19 33.28 23.11 -13.23
C GLY A 19 33.05 22.99 -14.74
N LYS A 20 31.85 22.62 -15.20
CA LYS A 20 31.52 22.40 -16.63
C LYS A 20 30.13 22.90 -17.00
N ARG A 21 29.96 23.43 -18.23
CA ARG A 21 28.64 23.82 -18.81
C ARG A 21 27.83 22.55 -19.09
N THR A 22 26.89 22.20 -18.22
CA THR A 22 26.17 20.93 -18.28
C THR A 22 25.03 20.97 -19.32
N GLU A 23 25.12 20.15 -20.37
CA GLU A 23 23.91 19.60 -20.99
C GLU A 23 23.36 18.48 -20.09
N TYR A 24 22.07 18.14 -20.24
CA TYR A 24 21.40 17.07 -19.49
C TYR A 24 22.28 15.82 -19.44
N SER A 25 22.83 15.53 -18.27
CA SER A 25 23.88 14.52 -18.10
C SER A 25 23.35 13.08 -18.15
N GLY A 26 22.03 12.92 -18.31
CA GLY A 26 21.38 11.63 -18.45
C GLY A 26 21.36 10.80 -17.17
N PRO A 27 20.51 9.76 -17.12
CA PRO A 27 20.41 8.87 -15.96
C PRO A 27 21.73 8.13 -15.64
N ALA A 28 22.62 7.95 -16.62
CA ALA A 28 23.90 7.29 -16.45
C ALA A 28 24.88 8.08 -15.57
N ILE A 29 25.03 9.39 -15.81
CA ILE A 29 25.91 10.24 -14.99
C ILE A 29 25.33 10.41 -13.57
N MET A 30 24.01 10.46 -13.44
CA MET A 30 23.33 10.50 -12.15
C MET A 30 23.35 9.15 -11.40
N GLY A 31 24.04 8.13 -11.93
CA GLY A 31 24.25 6.86 -11.24
C GLY A 31 23.02 5.94 -11.19
N PHE A 32 21.96 6.21 -11.96
CA PHE A 32 20.76 5.35 -11.98
C PHE A 32 21.04 3.93 -12.50
N TYR A 33 22.07 3.77 -13.32
CA TYR A 33 22.53 2.47 -13.82
C TYR A 33 23.70 1.89 -13.02
N ASN A 34 24.17 2.57 -11.97
CA ASN A 34 25.24 2.01 -11.13
C ASN A 34 24.65 0.84 -10.31
N ASP A 35 25.06 -0.38 -10.62
CA ASP A 35 24.52 -1.59 -10.00
C ASP A 35 24.83 -1.63 -8.50
N GLN A 36 25.90 -0.98 -8.04
CA GLN A 36 26.20 -0.82 -6.61
C GLN A 36 25.16 0.02 -5.86
N ILE A 37 24.49 0.97 -6.55
CA ILE A 37 23.40 1.78 -5.99
C ILE A 37 22.07 1.01 -6.05
N LYS A 38 21.89 0.11 -7.03
CA LYS A 38 20.69 -0.75 -7.10
C LYS A 38 20.66 -1.79 -5.98
N GLU A 39 21.81 -2.36 -5.63
CA GLU A 39 21.93 -3.40 -4.61
C GLU A 39 21.89 -2.85 -3.17
N SER A 40 22.25 -1.58 -2.96
CA SER A 40 22.21 -0.91 -1.65
C SER A 40 20.84 -0.35 -1.26
N LYS A 41 19.77 -0.64 -2.03
CA LYS A 41 18.41 -0.23 -1.66
C LYS A 41 18.02 -0.84 -0.30
N PRO A 42 17.45 -0.07 0.64
CA PRO A 42 17.00 -0.60 1.91
C PRO A 42 15.89 -1.64 1.66
N LYS A 43 16.19 -2.91 1.97
CA LYS A 43 15.18 -3.98 1.95
C LYS A 43 14.15 -3.65 3.03
N ARG A 44 12.94 -3.26 2.61
CA ARG A 44 11.82 -3.06 3.53
C ARG A 44 11.53 -4.40 4.21
N LYS A 45 11.77 -4.48 5.52
CA LYS A 45 11.30 -5.60 6.34
C LYS A 45 9.81 -5.41 6.58
N ILE A 46 8.98 -6.14 5.83
CA ILE A 46 7.53 -6.19 6.09
C ILE A 46 7.33 -7.21 7.22
N HIS A 47 6.96 -6.72 8.41
CA HIS A 47 6.49 -7.62 9.47
C HIS A 47 5.07 -8.05 9.13
N ARG A 48 4.84 -9.36 8.98
CA ARG A 48 3.50 -9.91 8.83
C ARG A 48 2.69 -9.60 10.11
N MET A 49 1.39 -9.36 9.95
CA MET A 49 0.51 -9.12 11.09
C MET A 49 0.54 -10.35 12.03
N SER A 50 0.44 -10.12 13.34
CA SER A 50 0.37 -11.23 14.29
C SER A 50 -0.92 -12.03 14.10
N GLU A 51 -0.85 -13.35 14.26
CA GLU A 51 -1.97 -14.28 14.11
C GLU A 51 -3.18 -13.90 14.98
N ILE A 52 -2.94 -13.32 16.16
CA ILE A 52 -3.97 -12.82 17.08
C ILE A 52 -4.88 -11.79 16.38
N LYS A 53 -4.31 -10.86 15.63
CA LYS A 53 -5.05 -9.79 14.95
C LYS A 53 -5.81 -10.30 13.74
N GLU A 54 -5.32 -11.37 13.11
CA GLU A 54 -6.06 -12.04 12.04
C GLU A 54 -7.26 -12.79 12.61
N ARG A 55 -7.09 -13.45 13.76
CA ARG A 55 -8.19 -14.12 14.45
C ARG A 55 -9.29 -13.15 14.88
N GLU A 56 -8.95 -11.97 15.39
CA GLU A 56 -9.93 -10.92 15.75
C GLU A 56 -10.76 -10.50 14.53
N PHE A 57 -10.11 -10.36 13.36
CA PHE A 57 -10.80 -10.09 12.10
C PHE A 57 -11.78 -11.22 11.77
N GLU A 58 -11.33 -12.47 11.76
CA GLU A 58 -12.21 -13.61 11.46
C GLU A 58 -13.41 -13.70 12.42
N LEU A 59 -13.19 -13.53 13.71
CA LEU A 59 -14.25 -13.53 14.72
C LEU A 59 -15.28 -12.42 14.49
N PHE A 60 -14.83 -11.23 14.06
CA PHE A 60 -15.71 -10.12 13.76
C PHE A 60 -16.65 -10.40 12.57
N PHE A 61 -16.15 -11.06 11.51
CA PHE A 61 -16.93 -11.40 10.31
C PHE A 61 -17.77 -12.68 10.45
N GLN A 62 -17.60 -13.46 11.52
CA GLN A 62 -18.52 -14.55 11.88
C GLN A 62 -19.84 -14.04 12.45
N ASN A 63 -19.88 -12.79 12.95
CA ASN A 63 -21.07 -12.22 13.55
C ASN A 63 -22.10 -11.82 12.46
N LYS A 64 -23.32 -12.36 12.58
CA LYS A 64 -24.45 -12.11 11.67
C LYS A 64 -24.91 -10.65 11.59
N SER A 65 -24.49 -9.80 12.54
CA SER A 65 -24.77 -8.36 12.57
C SER A 65 -23.81 -7.50 11.73
N ASN A 66 -22.71 -8.10 11.27
CA ASN A 66 -21.72 -7.44 10.42
C ASN A 66 -21.73 -8.01 8.99
N VAL A 67 -22.17 -9.27 8.84
CA VAL A 67 -22.14 -10.03 7.60
C VAL A 67 -23.41 -10.86 7.46
N THR A 68 -24.00 -10.83 6.27
CA THR A 68 -25.11 -11.70 5.89
C THR A 68 -24.62 -12.79 4.94
N MET A 69 -24.92 -14.05 5.26
CA MET A 69 -24.68 -15.15 4.34
C MET A 69 -25.71 -15.13 3.22
N SER A 70 -25.25 -15.31 1.99
CA SER A 70 -26.13 -15.51 0.84
C SER A 70 -26.88 -16.82 0.99
N SER A 71 -28.22 -16.76 0.94
CA SER A 71 -29.05 -17.97 0.91
C SER A 71 -29.03 -18.68 -0.45
N TYR A 72 -28.66 -17.97 -1.52
CA TYR A 72 -28.84 -18.43 -2.90
C TYR A 72 -27.54 -18.56 -3.69
N LYS A 73 -26.46 -17.93 -3.23
CA LYS A 73 -25.16 -17.94 -3.94
C LYS A 73 -24.09 -18.54 -3.05
N VAL A 74 -23.47 -19.59 -3.56
CA VAL A 74 -22.26 -20.21 -3.00
C VAL A 74 -21.09 -19.96 -3.94
N ASP A 75 -19.88 -19.90 -3.39
CA ASP A 75 -18.67 -19.88 -4.19
C ASP A 75 -18.51 -21.24 -4.89
N SER A 76 -18.33 -21.21 -6.21
CA SER A 76 -18.22 -22.41 -7.05
C SER A 76 -16.97 -23.24 -6.77
N LYS A 77 -15.94 -22.66 -6.14
CA LYS A 77 -14.69 -23.36 -5.81
C LYS A 77 -14.73 -24.03 -4.45
N THR A 78 -15.30 -23.36 -3.45
CA THR A 78 -15.28 -23.80 -2.04
C THR A 78 -16.60 -24.40 -1.57
N ASN A 79 -17.70 -24.22 -2.32
CA ASN A 79 -19.07 -24.53 -1.94
C ASN A 79 -19.54 -23.82 -0.65
N LEU A 80 -18.86 -22.77 -0.21
CA LEU A 80 -19.26 -21.97 0.95
C LEU A 80 -20.22 -20.86 0.52
N PRO A 81 -21.19 -20.48 1.38
CA PRO A 81 -22.06 -19.33 1.12
C PRO A 81 -21.27 -18.05 0.91
N ILE A 82 -21.61 -17.28 -0.13
CA ILE A 82 -21.00 -15.96 -0.35
C ILE A 82 -21.44 -15.03 0.79
N LEU A 83 -20.47 -14.34 1.39
CA LEU A 83 -20.69 -13.41 2.48
C LEU A 83 -20.88 -11.99 1.94
N TYR A 84 -21.99 -11.34 2.29
CA TYR A 84 -22.25 -9.93 2.00
C TYR A 84 -22.04 -9.06 3.23
N LEU A 85 -21.36 -7.94 3.05
CA LEU A 85 -21.22 -6.92 4.08
C LEU A 85 -22.58 -6.29 4.36
N GLN A 86 -22.96 -6.19 5.64
CA GLN A 86 -24.25 -5.60 6.02
C GLN A 86 -24.22 -4.07 5.95
N ASP A 87 -23.06 -3.47 6.21
CA ASP A 87 -22.86 -2.02 6.29
C ASP A 87 -21.75 -1.53 5.36
N GLN A 88 -21.61 -0.21 5.26
CA GLN A 88 -20.48 0.43 4.59
C GLN A 88 -19.16 0.09 5.29
N LYS A 89 -18.08 0.00 4.51
CA LYS A 89 -16.75 -0.38 5.01
C LYS A 89 -16.28 0.50 6.19
N GLU A 90 -16.61 1.79 6.15
CA GLU A 90 -16.28 2.75 7.22
C GLU A 90 -17.02 2.45 8.52
N ALA A 91 -18.33 2.16 8.46
CA ALA A 91 -19.13 1.83 9.65
C ALA A 91 -18.68 0.51 10.28
N LEU A 92 -18.34 -0.49 9.45
CA LEU A 92 -17.76 -1.75 9.92
C LEU A 92 -16.40 -1.55 10.58
N TRP A 93 -15.56 -0.65 10.04
CA TRP A 93 -14.29 -0.30 10.66
C TRP A 93 -14.49 0.34 12.04
N THR A 94 -15.42 1.29 12.19
CA THR A 94 -15.70 1.92 13.48
C THR A 94 -16.13 0.90 14.52
N LYS A 95 -17.07 0.00 14.19
CA LYS A 95 -17.49 -1.09 15.08
C LYS A 95 -16.34 -2.01 15.44
N PHE A 96 -15.45 -2.31 14.49
CA PHE A 96 -14.26 -3.14 14.73
C PHE A 96 -13.27 -2.45 15.67
N GLU A 97 -12.98 -1.17 15.46
CA GLU A 97 -12.07 -0.37 16.29
C GLU A 97 -12.59 -0.21 17.73
N GLU A 98 -13.91 -0.08 17.91
CA GLU A 98 -14.56 -0.08 19.22
C GLU A 98 -14.48 -1.44 19.92
N THR A 99 -14.62 -2.55 19.18
CA THR A 99 -14.57 -3.91 19.76
C THR A 99 -13.13 -4.35 20.07
N TYR A 100 -12.17 -3.96 19.22
CA TYR A 100 -10.77 -4.37 19.29
C TYR A 100 -9.85 -3.14 19.19
N PRO A 101 -9.70 -2.34 20.26
CA PRO A 101 -8.89 -1.11 20.23
C PRO A 101 -7.40 -1.37 19.92
N ASN A 102 -6.90 -2.57 20.24
CA ASN A 102 -5.52 -3.00 19.94
C ASN A 102 -5.41 -3.88 18.68
N GLY A 103 -6.49 -3.99 17.91
CA GLY A 103 -6.59 -4.88 16.76
C GLY A 103 -5.73 -4.47 15.56
N MET A 104 -6.08 -5.01 14.40
CA MET A 104 -5.42 -4.66 13.15
C MET A 104 -5.65 -3.19 12.77
N LYS A 105 -4.73 -2.59 12.01
CA LYS A 105 -4.86 -1.19 11.55
C LYS A 105 -5.87 -1.08 10.41
N LYS A 106 -6.52 0.08 10.29
CA LYS A 106 -7.51 0.41 9.23
C LYS A 106 -7.03 0.08 7.83
N THR A 107 -5.78 0.41 7.51
CA THR A 107 -5.18 0.11 6.20
C THR A 107 -5.16 -1.38 5.89
N SER A 108 -4.77 -2.20 6.88
CA SER A 108 -4.78 -3.65 6.76
C SER A 108 -6.20 -4.22 6.68
N PHE A 109 -7.14 -3.65 7.45
CA PHE A 109 -8.55 -4.06 7.43
C PHE A 109 -9.16 -3.84 6.04
N MET A 110 -8.98 -2.65 5.47
CA MET A 110 -9.47 -2.32 4.13
C MET A 110 -8.80 -3.15 3.04
N ALA A 111 -7.49 -3.43 3.17
CA ALA A 111 -6.78 -4.30 2.24
C ALA A 111 -7.33 -5.74 2.26
N ARG A 112 -7.70 -6.28 3.43
CA ARG A 112 -8.34 -7.59 3.55
C ARG A 112 -9.73 -7.63 2.92
N LEU A 113 -10.48 -6.54 2.96
CA LEU A 113 -11.81 -6.41 2.32
C LEU A 113 -11.77 -6.19 0.80
N ALA A 114 -10.59 -5.95 0.22
CA ALA A 114 -10.43 -5.70 -1.21
C ALA A 114 -10.02 -6.95 -2.01
N ASN A 115 -9.59 -8.00 -1.33
CA ASN A 115 -9.14 -9.26 -1.92
C ASN A 115 -10.25 -10.32 -1.97
#